data_AF-A0A6A5YJP7-F1
#
_entry.id   AF-A0A6A5YJP7-F1
#
_cell.length_a   1.000
_cell.length_b   1.000
_cell.length_c   1.000
_cell.angle_alpha   90.00
_cell.angle_beta   90.00
_cell.angle_gamma   90.00
#
_symmetry.space_group_name_H-M   'P 1'
#
loop_
_entity.id
_entity.type
_entity.pdbx_description
1 polymer ?
#
loop_
_entity_poly.entity_id
_entity_poly.type
_entity_poly.pdbx_seq_one_letter_code
_entity_poly.pdbx_strand_id
1 'polypeptide(L)'
;MNSLKLPDVIVIAILLESDIPTLKQARLTCRSFRALIDAYSKSISSSLLTRRYPSEVKEHFTLVDHSMFAVNGLFEIDRRIHLARWMASFALKDLEPGDLAWAEQWTGRDLEDSLVLVTDLLGYVIAGLGAMWHLSELASIMVQKELQLSPRPRPLGLSAVTPRYQYISELERRVLDTQIAYLNTLSDYGKKGLYFALGYCVRVIYRGRSFELDDAGHSALVELPEHYARERWARWLIVREGPDFIATAWLSSAGRQRCTGLLAAQRVSRPQSQLDVESSCAKELYRSLWSSIPAGRMYSDSPPGSPRLIAADADMDTLKEMSIRHAGVETVDNQTSLCLGEPVRIFWPDLLPVLRGENGYVS
;
A
#
# COMPACT_ATOMS: atom_id res chain seq x y z
N MET A 1 -5.14 -15.97 49.71
CA MET A 1 -6.15 -15.77 48.65
C MET A 1 -5.72 -16.58 47.43
N ASN A 2 -6.41 -17.68 47.12
CA ASN A 2 -6.15 -18.43 45.90
C ASN A 2 -6.75 -17.63 44.74
N SER A 3 -5.90 -17.02 43.89
CA SER A 3 -6.38 -16.37 42.67
C SER A 3 -7.06 -17.43 41.81
N LEU A 4 -8.37 -17.29 41.56
CA LEU A 4 -9.08 -18.07 40.56
C LEU A 4 -8.40 -17.83 39.20
N LYS A 5 -7.61 -18.79 38.75
CA LYS A 5 -7.03 -18.80 37.41
C LYS A 5 -8.06 -19.42 36.48
N LEU A 6 -8.47 -18.67 35.46
CA LEU A 6 -9.30 -19.24 34.40
C LEU A 6 -8.51 -20.37 33.70
N PRO A 7 -9.16 -21.50 33.38
CA PRO A 7 -8.58 -22.53 32.53
C PRO A 7 -8.18 -21.98 31.17
N ASP A 8 -7.05 -22.45 30.63
CA ASP A 8 -6.51 -22.01 29.33
C ASP A 8 -7.53 -22.14 28.19
N VAL A 9 -8.37 -23.18 28.20
CA VAL A 9 -9.43 -23.39 27.20
C VAL A 9 -10.45 -22.25 27.17
N ILE A 10 -10.82 -21.72 28.35
CA ILE A 10 -11.76 -20.60 28.46
C ILE A 10 -11.06 -19.32 27.98
N VAL A 11 -9.80 -19.14 28.35
CA VAL A 11 -9.00 -18.00 27.88
C VAL A 11 -8.85 -17.99 26.36
N ILE A 12 -8.58 -19.14 25.74
CA ILE A 12 -8.47 -19.26 24.29
C ILE A 12 -9.80 -18.98 23.60
N ALA A 13 -10.92 -19.47 24.15
CA ALA A 13 -12.24 -19.15 23.62
C ALA A 13 -12.51 -17.63 23.63
N ILE A 14 -12.16 -16.95 24.72
CA ILE A 14 -12.25 -15.47 24.80
C ILE A 14 -11.35 -14.81 23.74
N LEU A 15 -10.11 -15.28 23.58
CA LEU A 15 -9.15 -14.72 22.61
C LEU A 15 -9.59 -14.95 21.15
N LEU A 16 -10.24 -16.08 20.84
CA LEU A 16 -10.79 -16.36 19.52
C LEU A 16 -11.97 -15.45 19.16
N GLU A 17 -12.75 -15.04 20.18
CA GLU A 17 -13.87 -14.13 19.99
C GLU A 17 -13.44 -12.64 20.02
N SER A 18 -12.26 -12.34 20.55
CA SER A 18 -11.72 -10.98 20.63
C SER A 18 -11.40 -10.38 19.26
N ASP A 19 -11.38 -9.05 19.14
CA ASP A 19 -10.87 -8.40 17.94
C ASP A 19 -9.33 -8.33 17.91
N ILE A 20 -8.76 -7.95 16.76
CA ILE A 20 -7.31 -7.93 16.55
C ILE A 20 -6.60 -6.91 17.47
N PRO A 21 -7.13 -5.68 17.67
CA PRO A 21 -6.59 -4.75 18.67
C PRO A 21 -6.55 -5.34 20.09
N THR A 22 -7.64 -5.97 20.54
CA THR A 22 -7.71 -6.61 21.86
C THR A 22 -6.71 -7.74 21.98
N LEU A 23 -6.58 -8.58 20.94
CA LEU A 23 -5.56 -9.63 20.90
C LEU A 23 -4.13 -9.06 21.01
N LYS A 24 -3.86 -7.95 20.32
CA LYS A 24 -2.56 -7.26 20.40
C LYS A 24 -2.27 -6.78 21.82
N GLN A 25 -3.25 -6.17 22.48
CA GLN A 25 -3.11 -5.71 23.88
C GLN A 25 -2.97 -6.87 24.87
N ALA A 26 -3.78 -7.93 24.71
CA ALA A 26 -3.71 -9.12 25.55
C ALA A 26 -2.30 -9.76 25.51
N ARG A 27 -1.69 -9.81 24.32
CA ARG A 27 -0.32 -10.32 24.13
C ARG A 27 0.73 -9.50 24.87
N LEU A 28 0.55 -8.19 24.98
CA LEU A 28 1.46 -7.29 25.69
C LEU A 28 1.24 -7.28 27.21
N THR A 29 0.06 -7.72 27.67
CA THR A 29 -0.36 -7.59 29.07
C THR A 29 0.45 -8.48 30.01
N CYS A 30 0.62 -9.77 29.69
CA CYS A 30 1.42 -10.67 30.55
C CYS A 30 2.03 -11.86 29.79
N ARG A 31 3.03 -12.50 30.40
CA ARG A 31 3.76 -13.65 29.82
C ARG A 31 2.83 -14.85 29.54
N SER A 32 1.83 -15.09 30.38
CA SER A 32 0.90 -16.21 30.21
C SER A 32 0.01 -16.04 28.97
N PHE A 33 -0.57 -14.84 28.77
CA PHE A 33 -1.33 -14.55 27.55
C PHE A 33 -0.45 -14.64 26.33
N ARG A 34 0.76 -14.09 26.38
CA ARG A 34 1.72 -14.21 25.27
C ARG A 34 2.01 -15.67 24.92
N ALA A 35 2.29 -16.52 25.92
CA ALA A 35 2.57 -17.93 25.70
C ALA A 35 1.38 -18.68 25.09
N LEU A 36 0.16 -18.42 25.57
CA LEU A 36 -1.06 -19.01 25.01
C LEU A 36 -1.32 -18.54 23.57
N ILE A 37 -1.22 -17.24 23.32
CA ILE A 37 -1.42 -16.67 21.98
C ILE A 37 -0.38 -17.22 21.00
N ASP A 38 0.88 -17.31 21.41
CA ASP A 38 1.95 -17.84 20.56
C ASP A 38 1.74 -19.35 20.31
N ALA A 39 1.32 -20.13 21.31
CA ALA A 39 1.04 -21.57 21.20
C ALA A 39 -0.14 -21.89 20.26
N TYR A 40 -1.21 -21.08 20.31
CA TYR A 40 -2.42 -21.26 19.49
C TYR A 40 -2.47 -20.31 18.29
N SER A 41 -1.33 -19.73 17.93
CA SER A 41 -1.22 -18.63 16.97
C SER A 41 -1.85 -18.92 15.61
N LYS A 42 -1.71 -20.14 15.08
CA LYS A 42 -2.29 -20.54 13.79
C LYS A 42 -3.82 -20.54 13.83
N SER A 43 -4.41 -21.16 14.86
CA SER A 43 -5.88 -21.24 15.03
C SER A 43 -6.48 -19.86 15.26
N ILE A 44 -5.85 -19.04 16.10
CA ILE A 44 -6.29 -17.66 16.37
C ILE A 44 -6.24 -16.83 15.09
N SER A 45 -5.12 -16.87 14.36
CA SER A 45 -4.94 -16.09 13.13
C SER A 45 -5.93 -16.50 12.04
N SER A 46 -6.10 -17.80 11.81
CA SER A 46 -7.03 -18.33 10.81
C SER A 46 -8.49 -17.96 11.12
N SER A 47 -8.90 -18.11 12.38
CA SER A 47 -10.26 -17.76 12.83
C SER A 47 -10.53 -16.26 12.66
N LEU A 48 -9.64 -15.41 13.17
CA LEU A 48 -9.83 -13.97 13.14
C LEU A 48 -9.82 -13.40 11.72
N LEU A 49 -8.90 -13.84 10.85
CA LEU A 49 -8.89 -13.39 9.46
C LEU A 49 -10.16 -13.80 8.71
N THR A 50 -10.64 -15.03 8.93
CA THR A 50 -11.83 -15.54 8.24
C THR A 50 -13.10 -14.84 8.72
N ARG A 51 -13.19 -14.49 10.00
CA ARG A 51 -14.33 -13.75 10.56
C ARG A 51 -14.33 -12.26 10.16
N ARG A 52 -13.16 -11.64 10.05
CA ARG A 52 -13.02 -10.18 9.86
C ARG A 52 -12.97 -9.75 8.40
N TYR A 53 -12.46 -10.60 7.50
CA TYR A 53 -12.22 -10.23 6.11
C TYR A 53 -12.82 -11.23 5.12
N PRO A 54 -13.46 -10.75 4.03
CA PRO A 54 -13.87 -11.61 2.92
C PRO A 54 -12.68 -12.38 2.34
N SER A 55 -12.94 -13.58 1.81
CA SER A 55 -11.92 -14.42 1.17
C SER A 55 -11.19 -13.69 0.04
N GLU A 56 -11.94 -12.97 -0.78
CA GLU A 56 -11.44 -12.20 -1.93
C GLU A 56 -10.41 -11.15 -1.51
N VAL A 57 -10.59 -10.49 -0.36
CA VAL A 57 -9.59 -9.56 0.17
C VAL A 57 -8.42 -10.34 0.74
N LYS A 58 -8.70 -11.33 1.60
CA LYS A 58 -7.66 -12.09 2.31
C LYS A 58 -6.64 -12.74 1.37
N GLU A 59 -7.08 -13.27 0.24
CA GLU A 59 -6.22 -13.94 -0.75
C GLU A 59 -5.14 -13.02 -1.34
N HIS A 60 -5.42 -11.72 -1.47
CA HIS A 60 -4.45 -10.76 -2.03
C HIS A 60 -3.45 -10.22 -1.00
N PHE A 61 -3.67 -10.46 0.29
CA PHE A 61 -2.80 -9.97 1.37
C PHE A 61 -1.96 -11.07 2.02
N THR A 62 -1.90 -12.26 1.41
CA THR A 62 -1.05 -13.34 1.89
C THR A 62 0.42 -12.95 1.83
N LEU A 63 1.13 -13.09 2.95
CA LEU A 63 2.55 -12.79 3.09
C LEU A 63 3.39 -13.82 2.35
N VAL A 64 4.41 -13.38 1.60
CA VAL A 64 5.34 -14.28 0.88
C VAL A 64 6.16 -15.13 1.87
N ASP A 65 6.56 -14.55 2.99
CA ASP A 65 7.40 -15.23 3.97
C ASP A 65 6.56 -15.84 5.11
N HIS A 66 6.56 -17.18 5.18
CA HIS A 66 5.94 -17.94 6.26
C HIS A 66 6.80 -18.01 7.54
N SER A 67 7.99 -17.38 7.55
CA SER A 67 8.90 -17.40 8.70
C SER A 67 8.38 -16.60 9.90
N MET A 68 7.37 -15.75 9.71
CA MET A 68 6.76 -15.00 10.81
C MET A 68 5.87 -15.91 11.67
N PHE A 69 5.98 -15.78 12.99
CA PHE A 69 4.98 -16.31 13.92
C PHE A 69 3.57 -15.93 13.44
N ALA A 70 2.64 -16.88 13.37
CA ALA A 70 1.34 -16.69 12.70
C ALA A 70 0.58 -15.45 13.19
N VAL A 71 0.68 -15.12 14.48
CA VAL A 71 0.07 -13.92 15.09
C VAL A 71 0.72 -12.60 14.64
N ASN A 72 2.03 -12.58 14.39
CA ASN A 72 2.65 -11.40 13.77
C ASN A 72 2.17 -11.24 12.32
N GLY A 73 2.02 -12.36 11.59
CA GLY A 73 1.44 -12.36 10.26
C GLY A 73 0.00 -11.83 10.25
N LEU A 74 -0.83 -12.22 11.23
CA LEU A 74 -2.17 -11.67 11.44
C LEU A 74 -2.16 -10.14 11.57
N PHE A 75 -1.29 -9.61 12.43
CA PHE A 75 -1.19 -8.15 12.65
C PHE A 75 -0.72 -7.41 11.41
N GLU A 76 0.22 -7.98 10.66
CA GLU A 76 0.70 -7.37 9.42
C GLU A 76 -0.38 -7.39 8.33
N ILE A 77 -1.14 -8.49 8.20
CA ILE A 77 -2.27 -8.56 7.26
C ILE A 77 -3.36 -7.55 7.63
N ASP A 78 -3.75 -7.46 8.91
CA ASP A 78 -4.74 -6.48 9.39
C ASP A 78 -4.27 -5.04 9.11
N ARG A 79 -3.00 -4.73 9.41
CA ARG A 79 -2.38 -3.44 9.10
C ARG A 79 -2.49 -3.11 7.61
N ARG A 80 -2.06 -4.04 6.73
CA ARG A 80 -2.06 -3.81 5.28
C ARG A 80 -3.47 -3.63 4.73
N ILE A 81 -4.45 -4.43 5.18
CA ILE A 81 -5.83 -4.29 4.72
C ILE A 81 -6.43 -2.95 5.17
N HIS A 82 -6.20 -2.54 6.41
CA HIS A 82 -6.65 -1.23 6.89
C HIS A 82 -6.00 -0.08 6.13
N LEU A 83 -4.69 -0.17 5.89
CA LEU A 83 -3.96 0.84 5.13
C LEU A 83 -4.43 0.87 3.66
N ALA A 84 -4.69 -0.28 3.05
CA ALA A 84 -5.22 -0.37 1.70
C ALA A 84 -6.60 0.28 1.56
N ARG A 85 -7.49 0.02 2.52
CA ARG A 85 -8.82 0.66 2.58
C ARG A 85 -8.69 2.16 2.67
N TRP A 86 -7.84 2.65 3.56
CA TRP A 86 -7.57 4.08 3.68
C TRP A 86 -7.03 4.67 2.37
N MET A 87 -5.97 4.08 1.81
CA MET A 87 -5.37 4.52 0.53
C MET A 87 -6.40 4.54 -0.60
N ALA A 88 -7.20 3.49 -0.72
CA ALA A 88 -8.21 3.36 -1.76
C ALA A 88 -9.31 4.42 -1.61
N SER A 89 -9.82 4.65 -0.39
CA SER A 89 -10.82 5.69 -0.16
C SER A 89 -10.32 7.09 -0.56
N PHE A 90 -9.07 7.43 -0.23
CA PHE A 90 -8.48 8.70 -0.65
C PHE A 90 -8.24 8.76 -2.16
N ALA A 91 -7.71 7.69 -2.76
CA ALA A 91 -7.47 7.63 -4.20
C ALA A 91 -8.77 7.81 -5.02
N LEU A 92 -9.89 7.26 -4.54
CA LEU A 92 -11.18 7.38 -5.19
C LEU A 92 -11.88 8.71 -4.91
N LYS A 93 -11.61 9.34 -3.77
CA LYS A 93 -12.09 10.70 -3.49
C LYS A 93 -11.39 11.75 -4.36
N ASP A 94 -10.11 11.54 -4.65
CA ASP A 94 -9.26 12.44 -5.44
C ASP A 94 -9.38 12.22 -6.96
N LEU A 95 -10.39 11.49 -7.41
CA LEU A 95 -10.59 11.10 -8.80
C LEU A 95 -11.31 12.23 -9.57
N GLU A 96 -10.56 13.00 -10.36
CA GLU A 96 -11.11 14.07 -11.20
C GLU A 96 -11.52 13.54 -12.60
N PRO A 97 -12.55 14.13 -13.24
CA PRO A 97 -12.92 13.83 -14.63
C PRO A 97 -11.79 14.27 -15.58
N GLY A 98 -10.88 13.35 -15.90
CA GLY A 98 -9.64 13.61 -16.65
C GLY A 98 -8.47 12.74 -16.19
N ASP A 99 -8.60 12.17 -15.00
CA ASP A 99 -7.61 11.29 -14.40
C ASP A 99 -7.53 9.89 -15.02
N LEU A 100 -8.60 9.48 -15.67
CA LEU A 100 -8.67 8.23 -16.43
C LEU A 100 -7.73 8.26 -17.64
N ALA A 101 -7.51 9.43 -18.26
CA ALA A 101 -6.52 9.62 -19.32
C ALA A 101 -5.07 9.42 -18.82
N TRP A 102 -4.81 9.61 -17.52
CA TRP A 102 -3.51 9.28 -16.94
C TRP A 102 -3.31 7.76 -16.84
N ALA A 103 -4.36 6.99 -16.55
CA ALA A 103 -4.28 5.53 -16.59
C ALA A 103 -3.98 5.03 -18.01
N GLU A 104 -4.56 5.63 -19.06
CA GLU A 104 -4.22 5.35 -20.47
C GLU A 104 -2.73 5.60 -20.79
N GLN A 105 -2.11 6.63 -20.20
CA GLN A 105 -0.66 6.86 -20.33
C GLN A 105 0.20 5.76 -19.69
N TRP A 106 -0.38 4.88 -18.87
CA TRP A 106 0.29 3.70 -18.35
C TRP A 106 0.24 2.51 -19.31
N THR A 107 -0.78 2.47 -20.17
CA THR A 107 -1.10 1.32 -21.02
C THR A 107 -0.63 1.50 -22.46
N GLY A 108 -0.60 2.74 -22.96
CA GLY A 108 -0.33 3.05 -24.36
C GLY A 108 -1.45 2.62 -25.32
N ARG A 109 -2.69 2.50 -24.85
CA ARG A 109 -3.91 2.28 -25.65
C ARG A 109 -5.06 3.15 -25.15
N ASP A 110 -5.90 3.59 -26.08
CA ASP A 110 -7.22 4.18 -25.79
C ASP A 110 -8.07 3.13 -25.07
N LEU A 111 -8.56 3.45 -23.87
CA LEU A 111 -9.51 2.60 -23.16
C LEU A 111 -10.90 2.97 -23.63
N GLU A 112 -11.58 2.05 -24.31
CA GLU A 112 -13.02 2.19 -24.52
C GLU A 112 -13.73 2.21 -23.16
N ASP A 113 -14.72 3.10 -23.07
CA ASP A 113 -15.35 3.57 -21.84
C ASP A 113 -15.97 2.43 -21.01
N SER A 114 -15.27 2.06 -19.93
CA SER A 114 -15.76 1.08 -18.97
C SER A 114 -16.47 1.75 -17.79
N LEU A 115 -17.80 1.74 -17.76
CA LEU A 115 -18.54 2.14 -16.55
C LEU A 115 -18.24 1.12 -15.44
N VAL A 116 -17.60 1.57 -14.35
CA VAL A 116 -17.34 0.77 -13.15
C VAL A 116 -17.99 1.48 -11.97
N LEU A 117 -18.77 0.75 -11.17
CA LEU A 117 -19.34 1.27 -9.94
C LEU A 117 -18.22 1.59 -8.95
N VAL A 118 -18.37 2.67 -8.18
CA VAL A 118 -17.35 3.15 -7.24
C VAL A 118 -17.04 2.11 -6.16
N THR A 119 -18.06 1.39 -5.70
CA THR A 119 -17.96 0.31 -4.73
C THR A 119 -17.12 -0.86 -5.25
N ASP A 120 -17.34 -1.25 -6.50
CA ASP A 120 -16.51 -2.26 -7.17
C ASP A 120 -15.07 -1.77 -7.33
N LEU A 121 -14.89 -0.48 -7.68
CA LEU A 121 -13.58 0.15 -7.83
C LEU A 121 -12.80 0.17 -6.52
N LEU A 122 -13.46 0.40 -5.39
CA LEU A 122 -12.85 0.33 -4.06
C LEU A 122 -12.32 -1.07 -3.78
N GLY A 123 -13.13 -2.10 -4.04
CA GLY A 123 -12.72 -3.50 -3.91
C GLY A 123 -11.52 -3.84 -4.78
N TYR A 124 -11.54 -3.41 -6.06
CA TYR A 124 -10.44 -3.61 -6.99
C TYR A 124 -9.15 -2.93 -6.52
N VAL A 125 -9.21 -1.65 -6.12
CA VAL A 125 -8.02 -0.92 -5.66
C VAL A 125 -7.43 -1.57 -4.40
N ILE A 126 -8.27 -2.00 -3.44
CA ILE A 126 -7.80 -2.71 -2.23
C ILE A 126 -7.08 -4.01 -2.61
N ALA A 127 -7.69 -4.83 -3.47
CA ALA A 127 -7.08 -6.08 -3.94
C ALA A 127 -5.77 -5.83 -4.69
N GLY A 128 -5.74 -4.79 -5.53
CA GLY A 128 -4.55 -4.38 -6.26
C GLY A 128 -3.41 -3.93 -5.36
N LEU A 129 -3.71 -3.17 -4.31
CA LEU A 129 -2.70 -2.81 -3.30
C LEU A 129 -2.14 -4.04 -2.60
N GLY A 130 -2.98 -5.03 -2.27
CA GLY A 130 -2.54 -6.35 -1.79
C GLY A 130 -1.52 -7.01 -2.74
N ALA A 131 -1.86 -7.09 -4.02
CA ALA A 131 -0.97 -7.62 -5.05
C ALA A 131 0.33 -6.80 -5.18
N MET A 132 0.28 -5.47 -5.04
CA MET A 132 1.47 -4.61 -5.05
C MET A 132 2.40 -4.89 -3.86
N TRP A 133 1.86 -5.12 -2.65
CA TRP A 133 2.67 -5.54 -1.51
C TRP A 133 3.39 -6.86 -1.81
N HIS A 134 2.67 -7.85 -2.36
CA HIS A 134 3.27 -9.14 -2.69
C HIS A 134 4.39 -9.02 -3.73
N LEU A 135 4.17 -8.22 -4.78
CA LEU A 135 5.20 -7.90 -5.78
C LEU A 135 6.43 -7.23 -5.16
N SER A 136 6.22 -6.29 -4.24
CA SER A 136 7.29 -5.61 -3.50
C SER A 136 8.06 -6.58 -2.59
N GLU A 137 7.37 -7.48 -1.89
CA GLU A 137 8.00 -8.52 -1.06
C GLU A 137 8.86 -9.46 -1.90
N LEU A 138 8.36 -9.91 -3.05
CA LEU A 138 9.14 -10.75 -3.98
C LEU A 138 10.41 -10.03 -4.44
N ALA A 139 10.30 -8.75 -4.84
CA ALA A 139 11.47 -7.95 -5.19
C ALA A 139 12.44 -7.80 -4.00
N SER A 140 11.91 -7.57 -2.80
CA SER A 140 12.69 -7.43 -1.57
C SER A 140 13.50 -8.68 -1.27
N ILE A 141 12.86 -9.84 -1.25
CA ILE A 141 13.49 -11.14 -0.97
C ILE A 141 14.60 -11.42 -2.00
N MET A 142 14.34 -11.16 -3.28
CA MET A 142 15.31 -11.39 -4.35
C MET A 142 16.53 -10.49 -4.23
N VAL A 143 16.32 -9.19 -4.02
CA VAL A 143 17.41 -8.21 -3.84
C VAL A 143 18.20 -8.50 -2.56
N GLN A 144 17.51 -8.83 -1.47
CA GLN A 144 18.16 -9.16 -0.21
C GLN A 144 19.02 -10.41 -0.31
N LYS A 145 18.50 -11.45 -0.97
CA LYS A 145 19.24 -12.69 -1.21
C LYS A 145 20.48 -12.45 -2.06
N GLU A 146 20.36 -11.69 -3.13
CA GLU A 146 21.47 -11.41 -4.05
C GLU A 146 22.58 -10.60 -3.37
N LEU A 147 22.19 -9.56 -2.64
CA LEU A 147 23.12 -8.64 -2.00
C LEU A 147 23.54 -9.08 -0.58
N GLN A 148 23.13 -10.29 -0.16
CA GLN A 148 23.39 -10.86 1.18
C GLN A 148 23.00 -9.90 2.32
N LEU A 149 21.87 -9.24 2.14
CA LEU A 149 21.36 -8.23 3.05
C LEU A 149 20.50 -8.87 4.13
N SER A 150 20.63 -8.38 5.36
CA SER A 150 19.75 -8.78 6.44
C SER A 150 18.28 -8.51 6.08
N PRO A 151 17.35 -9.41 6.43
CA PRO A 151 15.92 -9.30 6.10
C PRO A 151 15.16 -8.23 6.89
N ARG A 152 15.86 -7.44 7.71
CA ARG A 152 15.22 -6.40 8.53
C ARG A 152 14.76 -5.24 7.64
N PRO A 153 13.62 -4.60 7.98
CA PRO A 153 13.16 -3.41 7.27
C PRO A 153 14.24 -2.35 7.30
N ARG A 154 14.63 -1.86 6.11
CA ARG A 154 15.65 -0.84 5.97
C ARG A 154 14.99 0.53 6.01
N PRO A 155 15.59 1.53 6.68
CA PRO A 155 15.11 2.91 6.63
C PRO A 155 15.25 3.50 5.21
N LEU A 156 16.10 2.92 4.37
CA LEU A 156 16.29 3.25 2.96
C LEU A 156 15.71 2.11 2.13
N GLY A 157 14.75 2.41 1.26
CA GLY A 157 14.04 1.45 0.41
C GLY A 157 14.94 0.57 -0.47
N LEU A 158 14.37 -0.45 -1.10
CA LEU A 158 15.11 -1.41 -1.95
C LEU A 158 15.91 -0.73 -3.06
N SER A 159 15.38 0.38 -3.58
CA SER A 159 15.98 1.12 -4.68
C SER A 159 17.28 1.79 -4.27
N ALA A 160 17.49 2.07 -2.98
CA ALA A 160 18.67 2.76 -2.48
C ALA A 160 19.94 1.88 -2.46
N VAL A 161 19.79 0.56 -2.57
CA VAL A 161 20.91 -0.40 -2.43
C VAL A 161 21.36 -1.03 -3.75
N THR A 162 20.62 -0.78 -4.84
CA THR A 162 20.95 -1.24 -6.19
C THR A 162 21.62 -0.22 -7.13
N PRO A 163 21.90 1.06 -6.77
CA PRO A 163 22.62 1.94 -7.69
C PRO A 163 23.99 1.39 -8.06
N ARG A 164 24.31 1.37 -9.37
CA ARG A 164 25.62 0.95 -9.91
C ARG A 164 26.01 -0.48 -9.56
N TYR A 165 25.05 -1.34 -9.25
CA TYR A 165 25.31 -2.76 -9.04
C TYR A 165 25.77 -3.41 -10.34
N GLN A 166 26.88 -4.17 -10.29
CA GLN A 166 27.55 -4.69 -11.48
C GLN A 166 26.69 -5.70 -12.27
N TYR A 167 25.85 -6.47 -11.57
CA TYR A 167 24.97 -7.50 -12.15
C TYR A 167 23.50 -7.07 -12.11
N ILE A 168 23.26 -5.77 -12.29
CA ILE A 168 21.90 -5.21 -12.20
C ILE A 168 20.97 -5.79 -13.26
N SER A 169 21.47 -6.04 -14.47
CA SER A 169 20.69 -6.64 -15.56
C SER A 169 20.13 -8.00 -15.17
N GLU A 170 20.96 -8.88 -14.62
CA GLU A 170 20.59 -10.22 -14.17
C GLU A 170 19.70 -10.19 -12.93
N LEU A 171 19.92 -9.24 -12.03
CA LEU A 171 19.08 -9.04 -10.85
C LEU A 171 17.67 -8.58 -11.25
N GLU A 172 17.55 -7.51 -12.04
CA GLU A 172 16.24 -6.96 -12.44
C GLU A 172 15.45 -7.95 -13.29
N ARG A 173 16.10 -8.73 -14.16
CA ARG A 173 15.46 -9.84 -14.87
C ARG A 173 14.89 -10.89 -13.94
N ARG A 174 15.66 -11.37 -12.96
CA ARG A 174 15.16 -12.37 -12.00
C ARG A 174 14.02 -11.84 -11.13
N VAL A 175 14.07 -10.56 -10.73
CA VAL A 175 12.98 -9.89 -10.02
C VAL A 175 11.73 -9.88 -10.91
N LEU A 176 11.87 -9.44 -12.17
CA LEU A 176 10.78 -9.40 -13.14
C LEU A 176 10.17 -10.78 -13.38
N ASP A 177 10.98 -11.80 -13.64
CA ASP A 177 10.50 -13.17 -13.90
C ASP A 177 9.68 -13.71 -12.71
N THR A 178 10.15 -13.46 -11.48
CA THR A 178 9.46 -13.85 -10.24
C THR A 178 8.13 -13.10 -10.09
N GLN A 179 8.13 -11.80 -10.37
CA GLN A 179 6.93 -10.97 -10.32
C GLN A 179 5.91 -11.38 -11.40
N ILE A 180 6.34 -11.67 -12.63
CA ILE A 180 5.49 -12.17 -13.71
C ILE A 180 4.90 -13.54 -13.35
N ALA A 181 5.69 -14.44 -12.77
CA ALA A 181 5.18 -15.72 -12.29
C ALA A 181 4.01 -15.52 -11.31
N TYR A 182 4.14 -14.60 -10.34
CA TYR A 182 3.04 -14.25 -9.45
C TYR A 182 1.85 -13.61 -10.19
N LEU A 183 2.08 -12.66 -11.10
CA LEU A 183 1.01 -12.04 -11.88
C LEU A 183 0.18 -13.09 -12.64
N ASN A 184 0.82 -14.14 -13.15
CA ASN A 184 0.14 -15.21 -13.85
C ASN A 184 -0.73 -16.09 -12.93
N THR A 185 -0.47 -16.09 -11.62
CA THR A 185 -1.33 -16.78 -10.63
C THR A 185 -2.52 -15.96 -10.16
N LEU A 186 -2.54 -14.65 -10.42
CA LEU A 186 -3.65 -13.79 -10.04
C LEU A 186 -4.90 -14.12 -10.86
N SER A 187 -6.05 -14.12 -10.20
CA SER A 187 -7.36 -14.13 -10.86
C SER A 187 -7.56 -12.86 -11.70
N ASP A 188 -8.53 -12.88 -12.61
CA ASP A 188 -8.91 -11.68 -13.39
C ASP A 188 -9.26 -10.50 -12.48
N TYR A 189 -9.89 -10.77 -11.33
CA TYR A 189 -10.18 -9.77 -10.31
C TYR A 189 -8.90 -9.14 -9.74
N GLY A 190 -7.91 -9.97 -9.36
CA GLY A 190 -6.63 -9.48 -8.85
C GLY A 190 -5.81 -8.70 -9.90
N LYS A 191 -5.84 -9.14 -11.17
CA LYS A 191 -5.17 -8.44 -12.28
C LYS A 191 -5.82 -7.08 -12.56
N LYS A 192 -7.15 -7.02 -12.64
CA LYS A 192 -7.89 -5.74 -12.75
C LYS A 192 -7.64 -4.85 -11.54
N GLY A 193 -7.63 -5.44 -10.35
CA GLY A 193 -7.33 -4.72 -9.12
C GLY A 193 -5.96 -4.06 -9.16
N LEU A 194 -4.92 -4.81 -9.50
CA LEU A 194 -3.55 -4.30 -9.61
C LEU A 194 -3.46 -3.17 -10.65
N TYR A 195 -4.14 -3.32 -11.78
CA TYR A 195 -4.23 -2.30 -12.81
C TYR A 195 -4.78 -0.97 -12.24
N PHE A 196 -5.92 -1.01 -11.56
CA PHE A 196 -6.52 0.18 -10.97
C PHE A 196 -5.69 0.77 -9.83
N ALA A 197 -5.10 -0.06 -8.97
CA ALA A 197 -4.23 0.41 -7.90
C ALA A 197 -3.01 1.16 -8.44
N LEU A 198 -2.36 0.65 -9.49
CA LEU A 198 -1.25 1.35 -10.15
C LEU A 198 -1.70 2.68 -10.78
N GLY A 199 -2.87 2.68 -11.44
CA GLY A 199 -3.42 3.86 -12.10
C GLY A 199 -3.85 4.98 -11.13
N TYR A 200 -4.45 4.65 -9.99
CA TYR A 200 -4.96 5.66 -9.07
C TYR A 200 -3.99 5.99 -7.94
N CYS A 201 -3.34 4.99 -7.35
CA CYS A 201 -2.60 5.21 -6.12
C CYS A 201 -1.22 5.84 -6.37
N VAL A 202 -0.56 5.49 -7.46
CA VAL A 202 0.80 6.01 -7.75
C VAL A 202 0.79 7.51 -8.05
N ARG A 203 -0.33 8.06 -8.51
CA ARG A 203 -0.48 9.47 -8.86
C ARG A 203 -0.17 10.43 -7.72
N VAL A 204 -0.43 10.06 -6.47
CA VAL A 204 -0.17 10.92 -5.30
C VAL A 204 1.31 11.34 -5.20
N ILE A 205 2.22 10.54 -5.72
CA ILE A 205 3.64 10.87 -5.72
C ILE A 205 3.90 12.08 -6.65
N TYR A 206 3.08 12.23 -7.69
CA TYR A 206 3.28 13.17 -8.79
C TYR A 206 2.28 14.33 -8.81
N ARG A 207 1.17 14.25 -8.07
CA ARG A 207 0.14 15.29 -8.04
C ARG A 207 -0.13 15.79 -6.63
N GLY A 208 -0.64 17.03 -6.56
CA GLY A 208 -1.23 17.62 -5.37
C GLY A 208 -2.31 16.72 -4.78
N ARG A 209 -2.49 16.76 -3.46
CA ARG A 209 -3.64 16.12 -2.80
C ARG A 209 -4.82 17.09 -2.88
N SER A 210 -6.06 16.60 -2.98
CA SER A 210 -7.25 17.47 -3.07
C SER A 210 -7.40 18.42 -1.86
N PHE A 211 -6.85 18.03 -0.71
CA PHE A 211 -6.89 18.78 0.54
C PHE A 211 -5.65 19.65 0.81
N GLU A 212 -4.64 19.59 -0.08
CA GLU A 212 -3.54 20.55 -0.07
C GLU A 212 -3.89 21.65 -1.05
N LEU A 213 -4.59 22.67 -0.56
CA LEU A 213 -4.83 23.88 -1.30
C LEU A 213 -3.56 24.74 -1.25
N ASP A 214 -3.16 25.31 -2.39
CA ASP A 214 -2.20 26.40 -2.46
C ASP A 214 -2.81 27.68 -1.86
N ASP A 215 -2.00 28.73 -1.73
CA ASP A 215 -2.43 30.03 -1.20
C ASP A 215 -3.58 30.67 -2.04
N ALA A 216 -3.85 30.14 -3.24
CA ALA A 216 -4.93 30.55 -4.12
C ALA A 216 -6.17 29.62 -4.07
N GLY A 217 -6.19 28.60 -3.20
CA GLY A 217 -7.32 27.68 -3.06
C GLY A 217 -7.39 26.58 -4.13
N HIS A 218 -6.33 26.35 -4.91
CA HIS A 218 -6.24 25.28 -5.90
C HIS A 218 -5.41 24.11 -5.34
N SER A 219 -5.68 22.86 -5.76
CA SER A 219 -4.81 21.75 -5.37
C SER A 219 -3.38 22.06 -5.78
N ALA A 220 -2.47 22.16 -4.80
CA ALA A 220 -1.07 22.50 -5.02
C ALA A 220 -0.41 21.40 -5.85
N LEU A 221 -0.42 21.56 -7.17
CA LEU A 221 0.33 20.72 -8.09
C LEU A 221 1.81 20.90 -7.76
N VAL A 222 2.39 19.93 -7.06
CA VAL A 222 3.85 19.78 -7.04
C VAL A 222 4.23 19.28 -8.42
N GLU A 223 4.61 20.19 -9.30
CA GLU A 223 5.18 19.86 -10.60
C GLU A 223 6.54 19.18 -10.39
N LEU A 224 6.53 17.85 -10.29
CA LEU A 224 7.64 17.12 -10.89
C LEU A 224 7.58 17.44 -12.40
N PRO A 225 8.72 17.71 -13.06
CA PRO A 225 8.73 17.88 -14.51
C PRO A 225 7.97 16.72 -15.13
N GLU A 226 6.97 16.99 -15.99
CA GLU A 226 6.08 15.98 -16.60
C GLU A 226 6.83 14.73 -17.09
N HIS A 227 8.08 14.92 -17.50
CA HIS A 227 9.04 13.89 -17.86
C HIS A 227 9.15 12.75 -16.81
N TYR A 228 9.33 13.06 -15.53
CA TYR A 228 9.55 12.05 -14.48
C TYR A 228 8.31 11.20 -14.20
N ALA A 229 7.11 11.77 -14.30
CA ALA A 229 5.85 11.04 -14.14
C ALA A 229 5.58 10.08 -15.32
N ARG A 230 6.19 10.36 -16.48
CA ARG A 230 6.14 9.51 -17.70
C ARG A 230 7.30 8.51 -17.78
N GLU A 231 8.31 8.64 -16.93
CA GLU A 231 9.49 7.77 -16.95
C GLU A 231 9.14 6.36 -16.40
N ARG A 232 9.21 5.34 -17.28
CA ARG A 232 8.87 3.95 -16.94
C ARG A 232 9.72 3.36 -15.80
N TRP A 233 10.99 3.75 -15.69
CA TRP A 233 11.85 3.30 -14.59
C TRP A 233 11.34 3.78 -13.22
N ALA A 234 10.78 5.00 -13.10
CA ALA A 234 10.26 5.49 -11.83
C ALA A 234 9.07 4.63 -11.37
N ARG A 235 8.22 4.21 -12.32
CA ARG A 235 7.11 3.28 -12.07
C ARG A 235 7.61 1.91 -11.61
N TRP A 236 8.71 1.43 -12.20
CA TRP A 236 9.37 0.20 -11.76
C TRP A 236 9.82 0.28 -10.30
N LEU A 237 10.46 1.38 -9.90
CA LEU A 237 10.87 1.57 -8.51
C LEU A 237 9.68 1.62 -7.55
N ILE A 238 8.59 2.30 -7.91
CA ILE A 238 7.41 2.40 -7.04
C ILE A 238 6.79 1.02 -6.81
N VAL A 239 6.70 0.17 -7.83
CA VAL A 239 6.24 -1.22 -7.66
C VAL A 239 7.17 -2.01 -6.72
N ARG A 240 8.48 -1.78 -6.81
CA ARG A 240 9.46 -2.44 -5.93
C ARG A 240 9.37 -1.96 -4.49
N GLU A 241 9.23 -0.67 -4.26
CA GLU A 241 9.06 -0.11 -2.91
C GLU A 241 7.70 -0.46 -2.29
N GLY A 242 6.69 -0.67 -3.14
CA GLY A 242 5.37 -1.14 -2.74
C GLY A 242 4.48 -0.06 -2.11
N PRO A 243 3.30 -0.47 -1.61
CA PRO A 243 2.29 0.46 -1.13
C PRO A 243 2.70 1.29 0.10
N ASP A 244 3.60 0.82 0.96
CA ASP A 244 4.07 1.61 2.11
C ASP A 244 4.83 2.90 1.68
N PHE A 245 5.49 2.86 0.52
CA PHE A 245 6.10 4.06 -0.08
C PHE A 245 5.04 5.06 -0.54
N ILE A 246 3.94 4.57 -1.13
CA ILE A 246 2.82 5.40 -1.57
C ILE A 246 2.07 5.96 -0.35
N ALA A 247 1.83 5.14 0.67
CA ALA A 247 1.23 5.58 1.94
C ALA A 247 2.03 6.71 2.59
N THR A 248 3.37 6.60 2.59
CA THR A 248 4.25 7.68 3.08
C THR A 248 4.02 8.99 2.34
N ALA A 249 3.88 8.94 1.00
CA ALA A 249 3.54 10.12 0.21
C ALA A 249 2.15 10.67 0.53
N TRP A 250 1.17 9.81 0.79
CA TRP A 250 -0.20 10.23 1.14
C TRP A 250 -0.35 10.79 2.54
N LEU A 251 0.48 10.40 3.50
CA LEU A 251 0.32 10.81 4.90
C LEU A 251 0.61 12.30 5.10
N SER A 252 1.58 12.87 4.39
CA SER A 252 1.98 14.28 4.59
C SER A 252 2.70 14.88 3.38
N SER A 253 2.70 16.21 3.29
CA SER A 253 3.49 16.97 2.30
C SER A 253 4.99 16.65 2.40
N ALA A 254 5.52 16.58 3.62
CA ALA A 254 6.90 16.17 3.91
C ALA A 254 7.18 14.71 3.48
N GLY A 255 6.21 13.82 3.67
CA GLY A 255 6.26 12.44 3.18
C GLY A 255 6.34 12.39 1.66
N ARG A 256 5.49 13.15 0.96
CA ARG A 256 5.54 13.26 -0.50
C ARG A 256 6.89 13.81 -0.97
N GLN A 257 7.38 14.91 -0.39
CA GLN A 257 8.70 15.48 -0.71
C GLN A 257 9.84 14.48 -0.50
N ARG A 258 9.75 13.63 0.54
CA ARG A 258 10.72 12.56 0.77
C ARG A 258 10.67 11.52 -0.35
N CYS A 259 9.49 11.09 -0.75
CA CYS A 259 9.32 10.12 -1.85
C CYS A 259 9.80 10.68 -3.19
N THR A 260 9.44 11.92 -3.54
CA THR A 260 9.89 12.57 -4.78
C THR A 260 11.39 12.86 -4.78
N GLY A 261 11.94 13.32 -3.64
CA GLY A 261 13.37 13.49 -3.45
C GLY A 261 14.15 12.18 -3.58
N LEU A 262 13.61 11.07 -3.08
CA LEU A 262 14.19 9.74 -3.28
C LEU A 262 14.24 9.39 -4.76
N LEU A 263 13.15 9.55 -5.51
CA LEU A 263 13.13 9.29 -6.95
C LEU A 263 14.17 10.13 -7.69
N ALA A 264 14.23 11.44 -7.42
CA ALA A 264 15.22 12.33 -8.03
C ALA A 264 16.67 11.88 -7.73
N ALA A 265 16.97 11.53 -6.48
CA ALA A 265 18.29 11.01 -6.10
C ALA A 265 18.60 9.67 -6.77
N GLN A 266 17.61 8.79 -6.91
CA GLN A 266 17.74 7.51 -7.60
C GLN A 266 17.99 7.68 -9.11
N ARG A 267 17.40 8.69 -9.77
CA ARG A 267 17.69 9.02 -11.17
C ARG A 267 19.15 9.42 -11.38
N VAL A 268 19.65 10.32 -10.53
CA VAL A 268 20.99 10.91 -10.66
C VAL A 268 22.09 9.88 -10.36
N SER A 269 21.84 8.97 -9.42
CA SER A 269 22.83 7.96 -9.01
C SER A 269 22.98 6.79 -9.99
N ARG A 270 21.99 6.53 -10.85
CA ARG A 270 21.97 5.41 -11.80
C ARG A 270 22.66 5.74 -13.13
N PRO A 271 23.50 4.84 -13.66
CA PRO A 271 23.97 4.95 -15.03
C PRO A 271 22.81 4.74 -16.01
N GLN A 272 22.90 5.34 -17.20
CA GLN A 272 21.84 5.25 -18.21
C GLN A 272 21.50 3.80 -18.58
N SER A 273 22.51 2.93 -18.69
CA SER A 273 22.32 1.51 -18.98
C SER A 273 21.44 0.80 -17.95
N GLN A 274 21.54 1.15 -16.66
CA GLN A 274 20.69 0.60 -15.61
C GLN A 274 19.25 1.10 -15.75
N LEU A 275 19.05 2.38 -16.07
CA LEU A 275 17.72 2.96 -16.29
C LEU A 275 17.01 2.33 -17.49
N ASP A 276 17.76 1.99 -18.55
CA ASP A 276 17.22 1.32 -19.73
C ASP A 276 16.74 -0.10 -19.38
N VAL A 277 17.52 -0.84 -18.59
CA VAL A 277 17.14 -2.17 -18.06
C VAL A 277 15.89 -2.07 -17.20
N GLU A 278 15.87 -1.19 -16.20
CA GLU A 278 14.73 -0.99 -15.30
C GLU A 278 13.48 -0.56 -16.09
N SER A 279 13.63 0.32 -17.09
CA SER A 279 12.54 0.73 -17.99
C SER A 279 12.01 -0.42 -18.84
N SER A 280 12.89 -1.30 -19.32
CA SER A 280 12.50 -2.50 -20.06
C SER A 280 11.75 -3.48 -19.17
N CYS A 281 12.22 -3.69 -17.94
CA CYS A 281 11.57 -4.57 -16.96
C CYS A 281 10.18 -4.05 -16.61
N ALA A 282 10.04 -2.74 -16.37
CA ALA A 282 8.73 -2.10 -16.21
C ALA A 282 7.85 -2.42 -17.42
N LYS A 283 8.28 -2.08 -18.64
CA LYS A 283 7.50 -2.28 -19.86
C LYS A 283 6.99 -3.72 -19.99
N GLU A 284 7.80 -4.70 -19.63
CA GLU A 284 7.44 -6.11 -19.71
C GLU A 284 6.47 -6.55 -18.61
N LEU A 285 6.64 -6.08 -17.36
CA LEU A 285 5.66 -6.25 -16.29
C LEU A 285 4.29 -5.69 -16.70
N TYR A 286 4.28 -4.46 -17.21
CA TYR A 286 3.11 -3.78 -17.77
C TYR A 286 2.54 -4.56 -18.98
N ARG A 287 3.37 -5.18 -19.82
CA ARG A 287 2.82 -6.02 -20.90
C ARG A 287 2.13 -7.27 -20.36
N SER A 288 2.73 -7.93 -19.37
CA SER A 288 2.22 -9.17 -18.78
C SER A 288 0.86 -8.96 -18.09
N LEU A 289 0.74 -7.91 -17.29
CA LEU A 289 -0.51 -7.59 -16.59
C LEU A 289 -1.63 -7.27 -17.59
N TRP A 290 -1.34 -6.60 -18.71
CA TRP A 290 -2.34 -6.16 -19.69
C TRP A 290 -2.75 -7.21 -20.72
N SER A 291 -1.83 -8.06 -21.16
CA SER A 291 -2.15 -9.17 -22.08
C SER A 291 -3.21 -10.13 -21.52
N SER A 292 -3.42 -10.08 -20.20
CA SER A 292 -4.39 -10.86 -19.46
C SER A 292 -5.78 -10.21 -19.35
N ILE A 293 -5.96 -8.93 -19.72
CA ILE A 293 -7.23 -8.21 -19.60
C ILE A 293 -7.89 -8.17 -20.99
N PRO A 294 -9.01 -8.89 -21.22
CA PRO A 294 -9.64 -8.93 -22.53
C PRO A 294 -10.15 -7.54 -22.95
N ALA A 295 -9.80 -7.11 -24.15
CA ALA A 295 -10.12 -5.79 -24.70
C ALA A 295 -11.62 -5.53 -24.96
N GLY A 296 -12.52 -6.45 -24.61
CA GLY A 296 -13.94 -6.39 -25.02
C GLY A 296 -14.95 -6.87 -23.98
N ARG A 297 -14.62 -6.84 -22.68
CA ARG A 297 -15.57 -7.17 -21.59
C ARG A 297 -15.57 -6.14 -20.47
N MET A 298 -15.64 -4.89 -20.87
CA MET A 298 -15.96 -3.79 -19.99
C MET A 298 -17.20 -3.12 -20.58
N TYR A 299 -18.37 -3.49 -20.05
CA TYR A 299 -19.73 -3.02 -20.35
C TYR A 299 -19.85 -2.05 -21.54
N SER A 300 -19.93 -2.58 -22.77
CA SER A 300 -20.13 -1.78 -23.98
C SER A 300 -21.61 -1.52 -24.21
N ASP A 301 -22.12 -0.36 -23.83
CA ASP A 301 -23.38 0.21 -24.36
C ASP A 301 -23.45 1.75 -24.20
N SER A 302 -22.32 2.44 -24.05
CA SER A 302 -22.28 3.91 -23.93
C SER A 302 -21.50 4.57 -25.09
N PRO A 303 -21.97 5.73 -25.61
CA PRO A 303 -21.28 6.45 -26.68
C PRO A 303 -19.93 7.01 -26.21
N PRO A 304 -18.98 7.23 -27.13
CA PRO A 304 -17.59 7.55 -26.82
C PRO A 304 -17.46 8.86 -26.03
N GLY A 305 -16.77 8.80 -24.89
CA GLY A 305 -16.38 9.93 -24.07
C GLY A 305 -16.35 9.58 -22.58
N SER A 306 -15.15 9.28 -22.06
CA SER A 306 -14.76 9.11 -20.66
C SER A 306 -15.65 8.17 -19.83
N PRO A 307 -15.12 7.13 -19.16
CA PRO A 307 -15.94 6.35 -18.24
C PRO A 307 -16.48 7.25 -17.12
N ARG A 308 -17.79 7.49 -17.15
CA ARG A 308 -18.48 8.28 -16.14
C ARG A 308 -18.54 7.46 -14.86
N LEU A 309 -17.91 7.96 -13.80
CA LEU A 309 -18.21 7.51 -12.44
C LEU A 309 -19.73 7.67 -12.22
N ILE A 310 -20.46 6.56 -12.17
CA ILE A 310 -21.82 6.56 -11.65
C ILE A 310 -21.67 6.40 -10.15
N ALA A 311 -21.34 7.50 -9.47
CA ALA A 311 -21.45 7.56 -8.03
C ALA A 311 -22.86 8.08 -7.72
N ALA A 312 -23.68 7.31 -7.01
CA ALA A 312 -24.79 7.94 -6.31
C ALA A 312 -24.19 8.84 -5.22
N ASP A 313 -24.83 9.98 -4.90
CA ASP A 313 -24.35 10.88 -3.83
C ASP A 313 -24.10 10.13 -2.51
N ALA A 314 -24.89 9.07 -2.25
CA ALA A 314 -24.74 8.15 -1.13
C ALA A 314 -23.41 7.37 -1.12
N ASP A 315 -22.86 7.01 -2.29
CA ASP A 315 -21.58 6.30 -2.40
C ASP A 315 -20.41 7.22 -2.06
N MET A 316 -20.50 8.49 -2.45
CA MET A 316 -19.49 9.51 -2.13
C MET A 316 -19.49 9.87 -0.65
N ASP A 317 -20.66 9.93 -0.01
CA ASP A 317 -20.75 10.16 1.44
C ASP A 317 -20.25 8.96 2.24
N THR A 318 -20.49 7.73 1.76
CA THR A 318 -19.89 6.51 2.32
C THR A 318 -18.36 6.54 2.22
N LEU A 319 -17.80 6.95 1.09
CA LEU A 319 -16.35 7.12 0.93
C LEU A 319 -15.77 8.19 1.87
N LYS A 320 -16.48 9.32 2.08
CA LYS A 320 -16.08 10.36 3.05
C LYS A 320 -16.07 9.79 4.47
N GLU A 321 -17.13 9.10 4.88
CA GLU A 321 -17.20 8.48 6.21
C GLU A 321 -16.09 7.44 6.42
N MET A 322 -15.82 6.59 5.43
CA MET A 322 -14.73 5.60 5.50
C MET A 322 -13.36 6.27 5.59
N SER A 323 -13.14 7.36 4.85
CA SER A 323 -11.89 8.13 4.90
C SER A 323 -11.64 8.72 6.29
N ILE A 324 -12.69 9.24 6.95
CA ILE A 324 -12.62 9.82 8.30
C ILE A 324 -12.43 8.73 9.36
N ARG A 325 -13.25 7.67 9.32
CA ARG A 325 -13.17 6.53 10.27
C ARG A 325 -11.82 5.82 10.21
N HIS A 326 -11.21 5.69 9.02
CA HIS A 326 -9.91 5.05 8.87
C HIS A 326 -8.72 6.00 9.10
N ALA A 327 -8.91 7.31 9.03
CA ALA A 327 -7.88 8.30 9.39
C ALA A 327 -7.71 8.47 10.91
N GLY A 328 -8.59 7.88 11.74
CA GLY A 328 -8.54 8.03 13.20
C GLY A 328 -8.86 9.44 13.68
N VAL A 329 -9.55 10.25 12.87
CA VAL A 329 -10.02 11.57 13.27
C VAL A 329 -11.36 11.38 13.96
N GLU A 330 -11.34 11.26 15.29
CA GLU A 330 -12.49 11.67 16.08
C GLU A 330 -12.76 13.14 15.74
N THR A 331 -13.88 13.39 15.08
CA THR A 331 -14.44 14.72 14.93
C THR A 331 -14.78 15.23 16.33
N VAL A 332 -13.85 15.93 16.95
CA VAL A 332 -14.18 16.85 18.05
C VAL A 332 -15.01 17.95 17.42
N ASP A 333 -16.24 18.09 17.90
CA ASP A 333 -17.23 19.05 17.41
C ASP A 333 -16.66 20.46 17.22
N ASN A 334 -17.04 21.05 16.10
CA ASN A 334 -16.79 22.43 15.71
C ASN A 334 -17.41 23.43 16.69
N GLN A 335 -16.83 23.63 17.87
CA GLN A 335 -17.05 24.83 18.70
C GLN A 335 -15.83 25.13 19.59
N THR A 336 -14.67 25.44 19.01
CA THR A 336 -13.77 26.42 19.62
C THR A 336 -12.84 27.03 18.59
N SER A 337 -13.17 28.26 18.22
CA SER A 337 -12.33 29.14 17.41
C SER A 337 -11.13 29.62 18.24
N LEU A 338 -9.98 29.70 17.58
CA LEU A 338 -8.80 30.52 17.91
C LEU A 338 -7.98 30.12 19.16
N CYS A 339 -6.83 29.49 18.91
CA CYS A 339 -5.51 30.11 19.11
C CYS A 339 -4.38 29.11 18.78
N LEU A 340 -3.59 29.45 17.76
CA LEU A 340 -2.16 29.18 17.59
C LEU A 340 -1.62 27.78 17.96
N GLY A 341 -1.26 27.01 16.92
CA GLY A 341 0.13 26.62 16.78
C GLY A 341 0.58 25.24 17.24
N GLU A 342 -0.22 24.16 17.09
CA GLU A 342 0.34 22.80 17.04
C GLU A 342 -0.41 21.91 16.04
N PRO A 343 0.30 21.15 15.17
CA PRO A 343 -0.35 20.16 14.32
C PRO A 343 -0.87 18.99 15.16
N VAL A 344 -2.15 18.65 14.94
CA VAL A 344 -2.82 17.46 15.47
C VAL A 344 -1.94 16.24 15.21
N ARG A 345 -1.37 15.68 16.28
CA ARG A 345 -0.61 14.44 16.23
C ARG A 345 -1.58 13.29 16.04
N ILE A 346 -1.62 12.72 14.84
CA ILE A 346 -2.21 11.40 14.62
C ILE A 346 -1.31 10.40 15.36
N PHE A 347 -1.75 9.97 16.54
CA PHE A 347 -1.06 8.99 17.37
C PHE A 347 -1.19 7.58 16.74
N TRP A 348 -0.15 7.15 16.04
CA TRP A 348 0.14 5.73 15.82
C TRP A 348 1.31 5.35 16.74
N PRO A 349 1.09 4.66 17.88
CA PRO A 349 2.10 4.55 18.93
C PRO A 349 3.33 3.65 18.62
N ASP A 350 3.51 3.16 17.38
CA ASP A 350 4.54 2.16 17.07
C ASP A 350 5.72 2.65 16.20
N LEU A 351 5.99 3.97 16.12
CA LEU A 351 7.14 4.50 15.34
C LEU A 351 8.23 5.24 16.15
N LEU A 352 8.24 5.16 17.48
CA LEU A 352 9.33 5.69 18.31
C LEU A 352 9.63 4.69 19.45
N PRO A 353 10.76 3.94 19.41
CA PRO A 353 12.05 4.53 19.80
C PRO A 353 13.28 3.87 19.12
N VAL A 354 13.86 4.51 18.09
CA VAL A 354 15.26 4.24 17.67
C VAL A 354 16.03 5.55 17.38
N LEU A 355 15.42 6.72 17.59
CA LEU A 355 16.02 8.03 17.30
C LEU A 355 16.37 8.87 18.53
N ARG A 356 16.73 8.23 19.65
CA ARG A 356 17.49 8.90 20.72
C ARG A 356 18.77 8.13 21.01
N GLY A 357 19.73 8.29 20.10
CA GLY A 357 21.13 8.06 20.42
C GLY A 357 21.61 9.22 21.29
N GLU A 358 21.40 9.13 22.60
CA GLU A 358 22.17 9.92 23.55
C GLU A 358 23.38 9.09 23.96
N ASN A 359 24.51 9.39 23.32
CA ASN A 359 25.82 9.02 23.81
C ASN A 359 26.04 9.76 25.14
N GLY A 360 25.92 9.03 26.24
CA GLY A 360 26.39 9.45 27.56
C GLY A 360 27.43 8.46 28.07
N TYR A 361 28.67 8.61 27.62
CA TYR A 361 29.83 8.15 28.38
C TYR A 361 30.10 9.18 29.47
N VAL A 362 30.06 8.80 30.75
CA VAL A 362 31.07 9.16 31.77
C VAL A 362 31.07 8.06 32.83
N SER A 363 32.29 7.59 33.13
CA SER A 363 32.80 6.70 34.20
C SER A 363 31.87 6.21 35.30
#